data_AF-A0A1W6ZD81-F1
#
_entry.id   AF-A0A1W6ZD81-F1
#
_cell.length_a   1.000
_cell.length_b   1.000
_cell.length_c   1.000
_cell.angle_alpha   90.00
_cell.angle_beta   90.00
_cell.angle_gamma   90.00
#
_symmetry.space_group_name_H-M   'P 1'
#
loop_
_entity.id
_entity.type
_entity.pdbx_description
1 polymer ?
#
loop_
_entity_poly.entity_id
_entity_poly.type
_entity_poly.pdbx_seq_one_letter_code
_entity_poly.pdbx_strand_id
1 'polypeptide(L)'
;MNDLDRALEQYAFGLETLDRLNGFTPFAWNYYKERASRLHQLAVAAGFPPVSYLDVASRAMLMDIHEHPNQAKLQAIIQEGKS
;
A
#
# COMPACT_ATOMS: atom_id res chain seq x y z
N MET A 1 17.88 -0.70 -4.07
CA MET A 1 16.60 -1.30 -3.65
C MET A 1 16.20 -2.29 -4.73
N ASN A 2 15.91 -3.55 -4.39
CA ASN A 2 15.51 -4.56 -5.39
C ASN A 2 14.01 -4.38 -5.77
N ASP A 3 13.54 -5.05 -6.83
CA ASP A 3 12.16 -4.89 -7.30
C ASP A 3 11.12 -5.34 -6.28
N LEU A 4 11.42 -6.37 -5.48
CA LEU A 4 10.55 -6.87 -4.42
C LEU A 4 10.41 -5.83 -3.29
N ASP A 5 11.53 -5.25 -2.83
CA ASP A 5 11.53 -4.20 -1.82
C ASP A 5 10.69 -3.01 -2.28
N ARG A 6 10.86 -2.57 -3.54
CA ARG A 6 10.06 -1.48 -4.11
C ARG A 6 8.58 -1.81 -4.13
N ALA A 7 8.20 -3.03 -4.54
CA ALA A 7 6.81 -3.46 -4.59
C ALA A 7 6.18 -3.55 -3.19
N LEU A 8 6.95 -4.02 -2.19
CA LEU A 8 6.52 -4.05 -0.80
C LEU A 8 6.30 -2.65 -0.23
N GLU A 9 7.21 -1.70 -0.51
CA GLU A 9 7.08 -0.30 -0.08
C GLU A 9 5.87 0.38 -0.73
N GLN A 10 5.63 0.14 -2.03
CA GLN A 10 4.46 0.67 -2.74
C GLN A 10 3.14 0.14 -2.16
N TYR A 11 3.08 -1.17 -1.88
CA TYR A 11 1.91 -1.76 -1.24
C TYR A 11 1.71 -1.23 0.19
N ALA A 12 2.77 -1.13 0.99
CA ALA A 12 2.71 -0.54 2.34
C ALA A 12 2.18 0.91 2.32
N PHE A 13 2.65 1.71 1.37
CA PHE A 13 2.21 3.09 1.19
C PHE A 13 0.72 3.19 0.81
N GLY A 14 0.25 2.32 -0.09
CA GLY A 14 -1.17 2.28 -0.43
C GLY A 14 -2.06 1.92 0.76
N LEU A 15 -1.62 0.99 1.62
CA LEU A 15 -2.37 0.62 2.84
C LEU A 15 -2.51 1.81 3.79
N GLU A 16 -1.40 2.52 4.05
CA GLU A 16 -1.44 3.73 4.87
C GLU A 16 -2.37 4.78 4.27
N THR A 17 -2.28 5.00 2.95
CA THR A 17 -3.11 5.98 2.24
C THR A 17 -4.59 5.67 2.39
N LEU A 18 -4.99 4.40 2.22
CA LEU A 18 -6.37 3.96 2.44
C LEU A 18 -6.84 4.19 3.88
N ASP A 19 -6.04 3.83 4.88
CA ASP A 19 -6.39 4.04 6.29
C ASP A 19 -6.60 5.54 6.58
N ARG A 20 -5.69 6.38 6.08
CA ARG A 20 -5.80 7.84 6.18
C ARG A 20 -7.06 8.35 5.48
N LEU A 21 -7.36 7.89 4.27
CA LEU A 21 -8.56 8.29 3.53
C LEU A 21 -9.85 7.93 4.28
N ASN A 22 -9.89 6.75 4.88
CA ASN A 22 -11.00 6.25 5.68
C ASN A 22 -11.16 6.95 7.04
N GLY A 23 -10.26 7.86 7.41
CA GLY A 23 -10.38 8.63 8.66
C GLY A 23 -9.63 8.04 9.84
N PHE A 24 -8.89 6.94 9.65
CA PHE A 24 -8.08 6.36 10.71
C PHE A 24 -6.83 7.21 10.94
N THR A 25 -6.41 7.29 12.20
CA THR A 25 -5.07 7.74 12.55
C THR A 25 -4.09 6.67 12.04
N PRO A 26 -3.13 7.00 11.16
CA PRO A 26 -2.22 6.01 10.64
C PRO A 26 -1.38 5.38 11.76
N PHE A 27 -1.18 4.07 11.66
CA PHE A 27 -0.25 3.34 12.51
C PHE A 27 1.20 3.74 12.21
N ALA A 28 2.13 3.33 13.07
CA ALA A 28 3.55 3.49 12.82
C ALA A 28 3.97 2.78 11.51
N TRP A 29 4.90 3.36 10.75
CA TRP A 29 5.27 2.88 9.41
C TRP A 29 5.69 1.40 9.36
N ASN A 30 6.34 0.90 10.40
CA ASN A 30 6.72 -0.51 10.52
C ASN A 30 5.52 -1.46 10.47
N TYR A 31 4.35 -1.03 10.95
CA TYR A 31 3.11 -1.81 10.85
C TYR A 31 2.73 -2.13 9.40
N TYR A 32 2.81 -1.13 8.50
CA TYR A 32 2.47 -1.33 7.09
C TYR A 32 3.50 -2.20 6.37
N LYS A 33 4.78 -2.04 6.71
CA LYS A 33 5.85 -2.93 6.22
C LYS A 33 5.64 -4.37 6.63
N GLU A 34 5.28 -4.61 7.88
CA GLU A 34 4.97 -5.95 8.39
C GLU A 34 3.72 -6.54 7.71
N ARG A 35 2.71 -5.72 7.42
CA ARG A 35 1.54 -6.16 6.64
C ARG A 35 1.89 -6.54 5.20
N ALA A 36 2.67 -5.72 4.52
CA ALA A 36 3.15 -6.02 3.16
C ALA A 36 3.98 -7.32 3.13
N SER A 37 4.88 -7.49 4.10
CA SER A 37 5.70 -8.69 4.27
C SER A 37 4.84 -9.94 4.52
N ARG A 38 3.80 -9.85 5.37
CA ARG A 38 2.87 -10.96 5.60
C ARG A 38 2.12 -11.39 4.33
N LEU A 39 1.66 -10.42 3.52
CA LEU A 39 1.04 -10.74 2.24
C LEU A 39 2.02 -11.49 1.33
N HIS A 40 3.29 -11.05 1.28
CA HIS A 40 4.32 -11.74 0.52
C HIS A 40 4.55 -13.18 0.98
N GLN A 41 4.71 -13.39 2.28
CA GLN A 41 4.91 -14.72 2.84
C GLN A 41 3.74 -15.65 2.50
N LEU A 42 2.51 -15.18 2.61
CA LEU A 42 1.31 -15.96 2.25
C LEU A 42 1.24 -16.25 0.75
N ALA A 43 1.52 -15.27 -0.11
CA ALA A 43 1.49 -15.44 -1.56
C ALA A 43 2.55 -16.44 -2.05
N VAL A 44 3.78 -16.35 -1.51
CA VAL A 44 4.85 -17.30 -1.80
C VAL A 44 4.48 -18.71 -1.32
N ALA A 45 3.92 -18.84 -0.12
CA ALA A 45 3.45 -20.13 0.39
C ALA A 45 2.32 -20.74 -0.45
N ALA A 46 1.50 -19.91 -1.09
CA ALA A 46 0.46 -20.32 -2.03
C ALA A 46 0.95 -20.56 -3.47
N GLY A 47 2.26 -20.40 -3.74
CA GLY A 47 2.87 -20.65 -5.05
C GLY A 47 2.76 -19.50 -6.05
N PHE A 48 2.38 -18.28 -5.61
CA PHE A 48 2.38 -17.12 -6.50
C PHE A 48 3.81 -16.64 -6.77
N PRO A 49 4.13 -16.25 -8.02
CA PRO A 49 5.42 -15.67 -8.34
C PRO A 49 5.63 -14.35 -7.58
N PRO A 50 6.83 -14.11 -7.01
CA PRO A 50 7.18 -12.83 -6.40
C PRO A 50 6.89 -11.64 -7.33
N VAL A 51 6.59 -10.48 -6.76
CA VAL A 51 6.29 -9.21 -7.47
C VAL A 51 4.94 -9.20 -8.21
N SER A 52 4.58 -10.27 -8.93
CA SER A 52 3.35 -10.29 -9.75
C SER A 52 2.07 -10.03 -8.96
N TYR A 53 1.91 -10.64 -7.78
CA TYR A 53 0.74 -10.42 -6.93
C TYR A 53 0.79 -9.06 -6.21
N LEU A 54 1.99 -8.53 -5.90
CA LEU A 54 2.12 -7.20 -5.31
C LEU A 54 1.74 -6.11 -6.31
N ASP A 55 2.09 -6.28 -7.58
CA ASP A 55 1.69 -5.36 -8.64
C ASP A 55 0.18 -5.36 -8.81
N VAL A 56 -0.45 -6.54 -8.84
CA VAL A 56 -1.91 -6.66 -8.90
C VAL A 56 -2.57 -6.04 -7.67
N ALA A 57 -2.09 -6.36 -6.46
CA ALA A 57 -2.64 -5.83 -5.22
C ALA A 57 -2.47 -4.31 -5.10
N SER A 58 -1.32 -3.78 -5.49
CA SER A 58 -1.06 -2.34 -5.50
C SER A 58 -1.93 -1.62 -6.52
N ARG A 59 -2.14 -2.20 -7.71
CA ARG A 59 -3.04 -1.63 -8.72
C ARG A 59 -4.49 -1.59 -8.25
N ALA A 60 -4.99 -2.68 -7.65
CA ALA A 60 -6.33 -2.70 -7.07
C ALA A 60 -6.49 -1.62 -5.99
N MET A 61 -5.51 -1.50 -5.10
CA MET A 61 -5.50 -0.47 -4.07
C MET A 61 -5.45 0.95 -4.62
N LEU A 62 -4.69 1.20 -5.69
CA LEU A 62 -4.66 2.49 -6.36
C LEU A 62 -6.01 2.83 -7.02
N MET A 63 -6.75 1.83 -7.52
CA MET A 63 -8.11 2.04 -8.01
C MET A 63 -9.03 2.47 -6.86
N ASP A 64 -8.99 1.76 -5.73
CA ASP A 64 -9.80 2.11 -4.55
C ASP A 64 -9.48 3.53 -4.03
N ILE A 65 -8.20 3.88 -3.99
CA ILE A 65 -7.73 5.24 -3.62
C ILE A 65 -8.27 6.28 -4.59
N HIS A 66 -8.16 6.02 -5.90
CA HIS A 66 -8.61 6.94 -6.94
C HIS A 66 -10.12 7.12 -6.96
N GLU A 67 -10.89 6.08 -6.66
CA GLU A 67 -12.36 6.10 -6.61
C GLU A 67 -12.90 6.56 -5.25
N HIS A 68 -12.02 6.77 -4.26
CA HIS A 68 -12.43 7.16 -2.91
C HIS A 68 -13.22 8.49 -2.91
N PRO A 69 -14.36 8.60 -2.21
CA PRO A 69 -15.22 9.78 -2.29
C PRO A 69 -14.57 11.06 -1.75
N ASN A 70 -13.59 10.93 -0.85
CA ASN A 70 -12.89 12.07 -0.24
C ASN A 70 -11.59 12.47 -0.99
N GLN A 71 -11.76 12.96 -2.22
CA GLN A 71 -10.63 13.38 -3.08
C GLN A 71 -9.84 14.56 -2.51
N ALA A 72 -10.48 15.46 -1.76
CA ALA A 72 -9.79 16.59 -1.11
C ALA A 72 -8.76 16.10 -0.08
N LYS A 73 -9.11 15.07 0.70
CA LYS A 73 -8.20 14.46 1.66
C LYS A 73 -7.05 13.72 0.98
N LEU A 74 -7.30 13.06 -0.16
CA LEU A 74 -6.23 12.42 -0.95
C LEU A 74 -5.16 13.43 -1.36
N GLN A 75 -5.56 14.61 -1.86
CA GLN A 75 -4.62 15.65 -2.27
C GLN A 75 -3.75 16.14 -1.11
N ALA A 76 -4.32 16.31 0.09
CA ALA A 76 -3.55 16.67 1.29
C ALA A 76 -2.50 15.60 1.64
N ILE A 77 -2.90 14.30 1.64
CA ILE A 77 -2.00 13.18 1.91
C ILE A 77 -0.81 13.17 0.93
N ILE A 78 -1.07 13.36 -0.37
CA ILE A 78 -0.04 13.39 -1.41
C ILE A 78 0.92 14.57 -1.23
N GLN A 79 0.43 15.73 -0.79
CA GLN A 79 1.27 16.90 -0.54
C GLN A 79 2.18 16.71 0.68
N GLU A 80 1.67 16.11 1.75
CA GLU A 80 2.46 15.79 2.94
C GLU A 80 3.57 14.78 2.65
N GLY A 81 3.32 13.77 1.81
CA GLY A 81 4.32 12.77 1.44
C GLY A 81 5.46 13.27 0.52
N LYS A 82 5.41 14.52 0.04
CA LYS A 82 6.48 15.16 -0.75
C LYS A 82 7.43 16.03 0.10
N SER A 83 7.11 16.20 1.38
CA SER A 83 7.85 17.02 2.35
C SER A 83 8.77 16.14 3.20
#